data_AF-A0A671Q069-F1
#
_entry.id   AF-A0A671Q069-F1
#
_cell.length_a   1.000
_cell.length_b   1.000
_cell.length_c   1.000
_cell.angle_alpha   90.00
_cell.angle_beta   90.00
_cell.angle_gamma   90.00
#
_symmetry.space_group_name_H-M   'P 1'
#
loop_
_entity.id
_entity.type
_entity.pdbx_description
1 polymer ?
#
loop_
_entity_poly.entity_id
_entity_poly.type
_entity_poly.pdbx_seq_one_letter_code
_entity_poly.pdbx_strand_id
1 'polypeptide(L)'
;QRYAEPGSEVTGTVKRETVPTPPPASSKPELTEDELEKKSTAIIEEYLHINDMKEALQCVSELSCSSLLSVFVRTGIESTLERSTIAREHMGLLFHQLVKTQTLSTHQYYKGLLEVLEVAEDMAIDIPHIWLYLAELISPMLHEGGIPMGPLFREVSKPLVPLGKAGVLLVEILKLLCKAMSLKKVGVMWRDAALSWKDFLPEDEDVNKFVTEEGVEFTLGEECVRKSSKGTLSPEDISREMERLLQEKADNQRIFDWVEASLDEQQTSSSTFVRALMTTVCQCAIICENPYKVDTKEITQRAKLLQRYIKDEQKELQALYALQSLMVQMEQPPNLLRMFFDVLYDEDVIKEEGFYRWESSKDPTEQQGKGVALKSVTAFFTWLREAEDESDNS
;
A
#
# COMPACT_ATOMS: atom_id res chain seq x y z
N GLN A 1 -20.22 104.17 -38.26
CA GLN A 1 -20.43 104.48 -36.84
C GLN A 1 -20.56 103.18 -36.08
N ARG A 2 -19.66 102.98 -35.10
CA ARG A 2 -19.76 102.25 -33.82
C ARG A 2 -20.78 101.09 -33.61
N TYR A 3 -20.21 99.95 -33.19
CA TYR A 3 -20.58 98.99 -32.12
C TYR A 3 -21.95 98.29 -32.11
N ALA A 4 -21.97 96.95 -32.14
CA ALA A 4 -22.05 96.05 -30.97
C ALA A 4 -22.38 94.58 -31.39
N GLU A 5 -21.72 93.61 -30.74
CA GLU A 5 -21.90 92.13 -30.78
C GLU A 5 -23.25 91.67 -30.17
N PRO A 6 -23.77 90.40 -30.33
CA PRO A 6 -23.07 89.16 -29.90
C PRO A 6 -23.43 87.79 -30.57
N GLY A 7 -22.55 86.80 -30.38
CA GLY A 7 -22.91 85.50 -29.77
C GLY A 7 -23.37 84.29 -30.62
N SER A 8 -22.65 83.18 -30.39
CA SER A 8 -23.05 81.74 -30.38
C SER A 8 -22.77 80.81 -31.58
N GLU A 9 -21.99 79.78 -31.24
CA GLU A 9 -21.96 78.37 -31.67
C GLU A 9 -21.59 77.98 -33.11
N VAL A 10 -20.36 77.44 -33.26
CA VAL A 10 -19.97 76.54 -34.36
C VAL A 10 -19.31 75.30 -33.77
N THR A 11 -19.84 74.15 -34.17
CA THR A 11 -19.38 72.79 -33.88
C THR A 11 -18.00 72.52 -34.49
N GLY A 12 -17.03 72.12 -33.66
CA GLY A 12 -15.67 71.75 -34.07
C GLY A 12 -15.42 70.25 -33.91
N THR A 13 -15.19 69.58 -35.03
CA THR A 13 -14.72 68.19 -35.15
C THR A 13 -13.33 67.99 -34.51
N VAL A 14 -13.18 67.02 -33.62
CA VAL A 14 -11.90 66.63 -33.02
C VAL A 14 -11.40 65.31 -33.62
N LYS A 15 -10.19 65.36 -34.21
CA LYS A 15 -9.38 64.23 -34.69
C LYS A 15 -9.07 63.26 -33.54
N ARG A 16 -9.28 61.96 -33.77
CA ARG A 16 -8.97 60.87 -32.84
C ARG A 16 -7.52 60.43 -33.05
N GLU A 17 -6.66 60.66 -32.05
CA GLU A 17 -5.29 60.15 -32.01
C GLU A 17 -5.28 58.61 -31.82
N THR A 18 -4.46 57.93 -32.61
CA THR A 18 -4.20 56.48 -32.51
C THR A 18 -3.16 56.20 -31.42
N VAL A 19 -3.55 55.43 -30.41
CA VAL A 19 -2.67 54.89 -29.36
C VAL A 19 -1.82 53.74 -29.95
N PRO A 20 -0.52 53.59 -29.61
CA PRO A 20 0.30 52.50 -30.12
C PRO A 20 -0.08 51.17 -29.44
N THR A 21 -0.25 50.13 -30.25
CA THR A 21 -0.44 48.73 -29.81
C THR A 21 0.81 48.22 -29.08
N PRO A 22 0.69 47.50 -27.96
CA PRO A 22 1.83 46.84 -27.34
C PRO A 22 2.39 45.72 -28.25
N PRO A 23 3.70 45.44 -28.22
CA PRO A 23 4.31 44.41 -29.06
C PRO A 23 3.76 43.02 -28.70
N PRO A 24 3.65 42.09 -29.69
CA PRO A 24 3.19 40.74 -29.43
C PRO A 24 4.13 40.07 -28.42
N ALA A 25 3.55 39.45 -27.39
CA ALA A 25 4.27 38.68 -26.40
C ALA A 25 5.15 37.63 -27.10
N SER A 26 6.44 37.67 -26.81
CA SER A 26 7.43 36.67 -27.21
C SER A 26 6.95 35.28 -26.76
N SER A 27 6.48 34.47 -27.71
CA SER A 27 6.28 33.04 -27.51
C SER A 27 7.63 32.41 -27.13
N LYS A 28 7.73 31.85 -25.91
CA LYS A 28 8.88 31.00 -25.53
C LYS A 28 9.09 29.94 -26.63
N PRO A 29 10.34 29.63 -27.03
CA PRO A 29 10.59 28.53 -27.95
C PRO A 29 9.99 27.25 -27.37
N GLU A 30 9.18 26.53 -28.15
CA GLU A 30 8.76 25.17 -27.79
C GLU A 30 10.04 24.32 -27.66
N LEU A 31 10.22 23.67 -26.50
CA LEU A 31 11.33 22.76 -26.26
C LEU A 31 11.29 21.64 -27.30
N THR A 32 12.45 21.31 -27.88
CA THR A 32 12.56 20.17 -28.79
C THR A 32 12.54 18.84 -28.02
N GLU A 33 12.21 17.74 -28.70
CA GLU A 33 12.21 16.40 -28.09
C GLU A 33 13.58 16.04 -27.51
N ASP A 34 14.67 16.26 -28.25
CA ASP A 34 16.05 16.01 -27.80
C ASP A 34 16.44 16.81 -26.54
N GLU A 35 16.00 18.06 -26.45
CA GLU A 35 16.25 18.90 -25.28
C GLU A 35 15.45 18.42 -24.07
N LEU A 36 14.22 17.98 -24.31
CA LEU A 36 13.37 17.43 -23.27
C LEU A 36 13.90 16.09 -22.76
N GLU A 37 14.39 15.23 -23.64
CA GLU A 37 15.01 13.97 -23.27
C GLU A 37 16.21 14.21 -22.35
N LYS A 38 17.13 15.12 -22.73
CA LYS A 38 18.29 15.48 -21.90
C LYS A 38 17.89 15.99 -20.52
N LYS A 39 16.86 16.85 -20.45
CA LYS A 39 16.34 17.36 -19.17
C LYS A 39 15.66 16.27 -18.35
N SER A 40 14.90 15.39 -19.01
CA SER A 40 14.23 14.25 -18.38
C SER A 40 15.26 13.34 -17.73
N THR A 41 16.30 12.95 -18.45
CA THR A 41 17.41 12.14 -17.93
C THR A 41 18.05 12.79 -16.70
N ALA A 42 18.33 14.10 -16.73
CA ALA A 42 18.92 14.79 -15.59
C ALA A 42 18.02 14.73 -14.34
N ILE A 43 16.71 15.02 -14.50
CA ILE A 43 15.74 14.96 -13.40
C ILE A 43 15.62 13.53 -12.85
N ILE A 44 15.59 12.54 -13.74
CA ILE A 44 15.48 11.12 -13.38
C ILE A 44 16.70 10.68 -12.58
N GLU A 45 17.92 11.00 -13.02
CA GLU A 45 19.14 10.64 -12.28
C GLU A 45 19.18 11.28 -10.90
N GLU A 46 18.82 12.57 -10.80
CA GLU A 46 18.81 13.28 -9.52
C GLU A 46 17.77 12.68 -8.57
N TYR A 47 16.56 12.39 -9.07
CA TYR A 47 15.51 11.73 -8.30
C TYR A 47 15.96 10.35 -7.81
N LEU A 48 16.55 9.52 -8.67
CA LEU A 48 16.99 8.18 -8.28
C LEU A 48 18.17 8.21 -7.31
N HIS A 49 18.98 9.27 -7.33
CA HIS A 49 20.11 9.44 -6.41
C HIS A 49 19.69 9.97 -5.04
N ILE A 50 18.82 10.98 -4.99
CA ILE A 50 18.45 11.71 -3.77
C ILE A 50 17.14 11.18 -3.15
N ASN A 51 16.28 10.58 -3.96
CA ASN A 51 14.93 10.12 -3.62
C ASN A 51 14.01 11.23 -3.07
N ASP A 52 14.18 12.47 -3.56
CA ASP A 52 13.30 13.59 -3.21
C ASP A 52 12.12 13.67 -4.20
N MET A 53 10.98 13.10 -3.78
CA MET A 53 9.75 13.12 -4.58
C MET A 53 9.23 14.55 -4.81
N LYS A 54 9.37 15.46 -3.85
CA LYS A 54 8.81 16.81 -3.98
C LYS A 54 9.59 17.62 -5.01
N GLU A 55 10.91 17.51 -4.96
CA GLU A 55 11.78 18.17 -5.93
C GLU A 55 11.54 17.62 -7.34
N ALA A 56 11.48 16.29 -7.49
CA ALA A 56 11.21 15.67 -8.79
C ALA A 56 9.88 16.15 -9.41
N LEU A 57 8.80 16.20 -8.62
CA LEU A 57 7.51 16.73 -9.06
C LEU A 57 7.60 18.20 -9.49
N GLN A 58 8.34 19.01 -8.73
CA GLN A 58 8.55 20.42 -9.03
C GLN A 58 9.33 20.58 -10.35
N CYS A 59 10.46 19.88 -10.52
CA CYS A 59 11.27 19.93 -11.73
C CYS A 59 10.46 19.53 -12.97
N VAL A 60 9.66 18.46 -12.88
CA VAL A 60 8.81 18.03 -14.01
C VAL A 60 7.74 19.08 -14.32
N SER A 61 7.15 19.71 -13.31
CA SER A 61 6.18 20.81 -13.54
C SER A 61 6.82 22.02 -14.24
N GLU A 62 8.10 22.28 -13.97
CA GLU A 62 8.86 23.39 -14.55
C GLU A 62 9.28 23.14 -16.01
N LEU A 63 9.23 21.89 -16.49
CA LEU A 63 9.49 21.57 -17.89
C LEU A 63 8.54 22.32 -18.86
N SER A 64 7.44 22.89 -18.36
CA SER A 64 6.59 23.90 -19.03
C SER A 64 6.08 23.50 -20.43
N CYS A 65 6.09 22.22 -20.79
CA CYS A 65 5.71 21.71 -22.09
C CYS A 65 4.83 20.47 -21.94
N SER A 66 3.53 20.68 -21.64
CA SER A 66 2.59 19.59 -21.41
C SER A 66 2.57 18.61 -22.60
N SER A 67 2.56 19.10 -23.85
CA SER A 67 2.41 18.27 -25.05
C SER A 67 3.48 17.17 -25.24
N LEU A 68 4.65 17.30 -24.62
CA LEU A 68 5.79 16.38 -24.79
C LEU A 68 6.11 15.54 -23.55
N LEU A 69 5.31 15.58 -22.48
CA LEU A 69 5.58 14.78 -21.27
C LEU A 69 5.54 13.25 -21.49
N SER A 70 5.04 12.77 -22.64
CA SER A 70 5.21 11.37 -23.03
C SER A 70 6.68 10.97 -23.18
N VAL A 71 7.54 11.91 -23.61
CA VAL A 71 9.00 11.70 -23.73
C VAL A 71 9.61 11.44 -22.35
N PHE A 72 9.21 12.19 -21.33
CA PHE A 72 9.67 11.97 -19.95
C PHE A 72 9.34 10.55 -19.47
N VAL A 73 8.14 10.05 -19.79
CA VAL A 73 7.70 8.69 -19.44
C VAL A 73 8.53 7.64 -20.16
N ARG A 74 8.70 7.77 -21.48
CA ARG A 74 9.55 6.89 -22.29
C ARG A 74 10.98 6.85 -21.73
N THR A 75 11.61 8.01 -21.58
CA THR A 75 12.99 8.13 -21.05
C THR A 75 13.11 7.55 -19.63
N GLY A 76 12.10 7.76 -18.77
CA GLY A 76 12.07 7.19 -17.42
C GLY A 76 12.02 5.67 -17.43
N ILE A 77 11.22 5.06 -18.31
CA ILE A 77 11.15 3.61 -18.45
C ILE A 77 12.49 3.08 -19.01
N GLU A 78 12.95 3.60 -20.14
CA GLU A 78 14.17 3.13 -20.82
C GLU A 78 15.41 3.24 -19.93
N SER A 79 15.58 4.35 -19.23
CA SER A 79 16.75 4.57 -18.37
C SER A 79 16.76 3.72 -17.10
N THR A 80 15.61 3.20 -16.67
CA THR A 80 15.48 2.45 -15.39
C THR A 80 15.21 0.97 -15.56
N LEU A 81 14.77 0.52 -16.74
CA LEU A 81 14.35 -0.86 -17.00
C LEU A 81 15.37 -1.90 -16.55
N GLU A 82 16.66 -1.67 -16.84
CA GLU A 82 17.75 -2.60 -16.51
C GLU A 82 18.50 -2.27 -15.21
N ARG A 83 18.00 -1.32 -14.40
CA ARG A 83 18.58 -1.00 -13.08
C ARG A 83 18.12 -2.01 -12.02
N SER A 84 18.18 -1.62 -10.75
CA SER A 84 17.69 -2.42 -9.63
C SER A 84 16.16 -2.38 -9.53
N THR A 85 15.58 -3.38 -8.87
CA THR A 85 14.14 -3.40 -8.52
C THR A 85 13.71 -2.13 -7.80
N ILE A 86 14.52 -1.63 -6.86
CA ILE A 86 14.23 -0.39 -6.11
C ILE A 86 14.16 0.82 -7.05
N ALA A 87 15.05 0.91 -8.05
CA ALA A 87 15.03 2.02 -9.01
C ALA A 87 13.76 2.00 -9.87
N ARG A 88 13.31 0.81 -10.30
CA ARG A 88 12.06 0.64 -11.04
C ARG A 88 10.84 0.99 -10.20
N GLU A 89 10.80 0.54 -8.95
CA GLU A 89 9.73 0.88 -8.01
C GLU A 89 9.64 2.39 -7.77
N HIS A 90 10.77 3.05 -7.49
CA HIS A 90 10.82 4.52 -7.33
C HIS A 90 10.33 5.23 -8.60
N MET A 91 10.75 4.80 -9.78
CA MET A 91 10.31 5.39 -11.04
C MET A 91 8.80 5.21 -11.26
N GLY A 92 8.26 4.02 -11.02
CA GLY A 92 6.82 3.76 -11.08
C GLY A 92 6.03 4.62 -10.09
N LEU A 93 6.54 4.81 -8.87
CA LEU A 93 5.95 5.71 -7.88
C LEU A 93 6.00 7.19 -8.31
N LEU A 94 7.08 7.64 -8.97
CA LEU A 94 7.15 8.98 -9.52
C LEU A 94 6.08 9.20 -10.59
N PHE A 95 5.90 8.25 -11.52
CA PHE A 95 4.83 8.33 -12.51
C PHE A 95 3.44 8.36 -11.87
N HIS A 96 3.20 7.52 -10.86
CA HIS A 96 1.95 7.52 -10.10
C HIS A 96 1.70 8.89 -9.46
N GLN A 97 2.69 9.49 -8.80
CA GLN A 97 2.54 10.81 -8.18
C GLN A 97 2.27 11.89 -9.22
N LEU A 98 2.99 11.90 -10.35
CA LEU A 98 2.77 12.86 -11.44
C LEU A 98 1.36 12.79 -12.03
N VAL A 99 0.79 11.58 -12.16
CA VAL A 99 -0.60 11.39 -12.60
C VAL A 99 -1.57 11.84 -11.53
N LYS A 100 -1.34 11.46 -10.27
CA LYS A 100 -2.19 11.81 -9.12
C LYS A 100 -2.26 13.33 -8.89
N THR A 101 -1.16 14.05 -9.08
CA THR A 101 -1.09 15.52 -8.98
C THR A 101 -1.53 16.23 -10.26
N GLN A 102 -1.94 15.48 -11.30
CA GLN A 102 -2.35 16.00 -12.61
C GLN A 102 -1.26 16.78 -13.35
N THR A 103 0.01 16.60 -12.97
CA THR A 103 1.17 17.14 -13.69
C THR A 103 1.36 16.41 -15.01
N LEU A 104 1.13 15.08 -14.99
CA LEU A 104 1.15 14.20 -16.16
C LEU A 104 -0.27 13.72 -16.46
N SER A 105 -0.74 13.93 -17.69
CA SER A 105 -2.05 13.39 -18.09
C SER A 105 -1.97 11.88 -18.34
N THR A 106 -3.07 11.16 -18.10
CA THR A 106 -3.19 9.74 -18.41
C THR A 106 -2.87 9.43 -19.88
N HIS A 107 -3.25 10.31 -20.81
CA HIS A 107 -2.94 10.16 -22.23
C HIS A 107 -1.43 10.21 -22.51
N GLN A 108 -0.70 11.12 -21.86
CA GLN A 108 0.75 11.22 -22.01
C GLN A 108 1.48 10.03 -21.38
N TYR A 109 1.01 9.57 -20.22
CA TYR A 109 1.50 8.35 -19.59
C TYR A 109 1.37 7.16 -20.53
N TYR A 110 0.17 6.93 -21.08
CA TYR A 110 -0.05 5.85 -22.04
C TYR A 110 0.82 6.00 -23.29
N LYS A 111 0.90 7.20 -23.88
CA LYS A 111 1.71 7.41 -25.07
C LYS A 111 3.17 6.98 -24.85
N GLY A 112 3.81 7.45 -23.77
CA GLY A 112 5.20 7.10 -23.49
C GLY A 112 5.40 5.63 -23.13
N LEU A 113 4.45 5.04 -22.40
CA LEU A 113 4.50 3.61 -22.06
C LEU A 113 4.31 2.71 -23.28
N LEU A 114 3.36 3.05 -24.17
CA LEU A 114 3.06 2.27 -25.37
C LEU A 114 4.23 2.28 -26.36
N GLU A 115 4.93 3.41 -26.51
CA GLU A 115 6.15 3.50 -27.33
C GLU A 115 7.20 2.45 -26.91
N VAL A 116 7.34 2.18 -25.61
CA VAL A 116 8.26 1.13 -25.10
C VAL A 116 7.67 -0.27 -25.29
N LEU A 117 6.37 -0.45 -25.03
CA LEU A 117 5.71 -1.76 -25.17
C LEU A 117 5.69 -2.26 -26.62
N GLU A 118 5.68 -1.37 -27.61
CA GLU A 118 5.75 -1.70 -29.04
C GLU A 118 7.07 -2.41 -29.43
N VAL A 119 8.17 -2.12 -28.72
CA VAL A 119 9.49 -2.73 -28.97
C VAL A 119 9.91 -3.73 -27.88
N ALA A 120 9.06 -3.98 -26.89
CA ALA A 120 9.39 -4.82 -25.73
C ALA A 120 9.70 -6.28 -26.10
N GLU A 121 9.09 -6.84 -27.17
CA GLU A 121 9.41 -8.19 -27.61
C GLU A 121 10.84 -8.30 -28.17
N ASP A 122 11.29 -7.30 -28.94
CA ASP A 122 12.66 -7.25 -29.43
C ASP A 122 13.66 -7.09 -28.29
N MET A 123 13.34 -6.23 -27.31
CA MET A 123 14.16 -6.04 -26.11
C MET A 123 14.24 -7.31 -25.25
N ALA A 124 13.22 -8.18 -25.29
CA ALA A 124 13.22 -9.45 -24.55
C ALA A 124 14.34 -10.42 -25.00
N ILE A 125 14.92 -10.20 -26.19
CA ILE A 125 16.07 -10.97 -26.69
C ILE A 125 17.29 -10.73 -25.79
N ASP A 126 17.50 -9.49 -25.37
CA ASP A 126 18.65 -9.08 -24.54
C ASP A 126 18.31 -9.05 -23.05
N ILE A 127 17.03 -8.88 -22.69
CA ILE A 127 16.55 -8.71 -21.32
C ILE A 127 15.54 -9.82 -20.97
N PRO A 128 15.99 -10.98 -20.44
CA PRO A 128 15.13 -12.13 -20.18
C PRO A 128 13.94 -11.86 -19.24
N HIS A 129 14.10 -10.91 -18.31
CA HIS A 129 13.10 -10.57 -17.30
C HIS A 129 12.33 -9.28 -17.61
N ILE A 130 12.33 -8.82 -18.86
CA ILE A 130 11.72 -7.54 -19.26
C ILE A 130 10.27 -7.39 -18.82
N TRP A 131 9.46 -8.45 -18.90
CA TRP A 131 8.04 -8.39 -18.51
C TRP A 131 7.85 -8.13 -17.02
N LEU A 132 8.69 -8.74 -16.17
CA LEU A 132 8.72 -8.44 -14.74
C LEU A 132 9.18 -7.00 -14.50
N TYR A 133 10.19 -6.53 -15.22
CA TYR A 133 10.73 -5.17 -15.05
C TYR A 133 9.71 -4.10 -15.46
N LEU A 134 9.01 -4.31 -16.57
CA LEU A 134 7.88 -3.48 -16.99
C LEU A 134 6.75 -3.55 -15.97
N ALA A 135 6.44 -4.73 -15.44
CA ALA A 135 5.43 -4.87 -14.39
C ALA A 135 5.79 -4.10 -13.12
N GLU A 136 7.05 -4.09 -12.69
CA GLU A 136 7.53 -3.31 -11.54
C GLU A 136 7.37 -1.79 -11.76
N LEU A 137 7.53 -1.31 -13.00
CA LEU A 137 7.31 0.10 -13.36
C LEU A 137 5.82 0.48 -13.47
N ILE A 138 4.97 -0.45 -13.92
CA ILE A 138 3.54 -0.20 -14.16
C ILE A 138 2.70 -0.38 -12.88
N SER A 139 3.03 -1.35 -12.03
CA SER A 139 2.22 -1.73 -10.86
C SER A 139 1.85 -0.57 -9.93
N PRO A 140 2.76 0.38 -9.60
CA PRO A 140 2.42 1.53 -8.75
C PRO A 140 1.30 2.41 -9.30
N MET A 141 1.06 2.40 -10.62
CA MET A 141 -0.02 3.17 -11.24
C MET A 141 -1.42 2.70 -10.80
N LEU A 142 -1.54 1.49 -10.26
CA LEU A 142 -2.78 0.94 -9.71
C LEU A 142 -3.06 1.36 -8.27
N HIS A 143 -2.13 2.09 -7.62
CA HIS A 143 -2.36 2.66 -6.30
C HIS A 143 -3.45 3.75 -6.31
N GLU A 144 -3.99 4.06 -5.14
CA GLU A 144 -5.03 5.07 -4.99
C GLU A 144 -4.62 6.44 -5.59
N GLY A 145 -5.50 6.99 -6.42
CA GLY A 145 -5.26 8.23 -7.17
C GLY A 145 -4.53 8.04 -8.50
N GLY A 146 -4.17 6.80 -8.87
CA GLY A 146 -3.66 6.43 -10.18
C GLY A 146 -4.76 6.05 -11.18
N ILE A 147 -4.43 5.17 -12.12
CA ILE A 147 -5.33 4.73 -13.18
C ILE A 147 -6.08 3.45 -12.73
N PRO A 148 -7.41 3.35 -12.91
CA PRO A 148 -8.14 2.12 -12.58
C PRO A 148 -7.66 0.92 -13.41
N MET A 149 -7.71 -0.28 -12.81
CA MET A 149 -7.19 -1.53 -13.41
C MET A 149 -7.75 -1.81 -14.80
N GLY A 150 -9.06 -1.65 -15.00
CA GLY A 150 -9.70 -1.92 -16.28
C GLY A 150 -9.15 -1.10 -17.45
N PRO A 151 -9.20 0.24 -17.39
CA PRO A 151 -8.56 1.12 -18.36
C PRO A 151 -7.08 0.83 -18.56
N LEU A 152 -6.30 0.69 -17.48
CA LEU A 152 -4.87 0.44 -17.58
C LEU A 152 -4.57 -0.84 -18.35
N PHE A 153 -5.18 -1.96 -17.96
CA PHE A 153 -4.91 -3.27 -18.56
C PHE A 153 -5.34 -3.34 -20.01
N ARG A 154 -6.50 -2.76 -20.36
CA ARG A 154 -6.96 -2.70 -21.75
C ARG A 154 -6.01 -1.86 -22.62
N GLU A 155 -5.50 -0.75 -22.09
CA GLU A 155 -4.62 0.13 -22.86
C GLU A 155 -3.24 -0.48 -23.08
N VAL A 156 -2.57 -0.96 -22.02
CA VAL A 156 -1.21 -1.53 -22.12
C VAL A 156 -1.19 -2.84 -22.92
N SER A 157 -2.33 -3.53 -23.02
CA SER A 157 -2.42 -4.77 -23.79
C SER A 157 -2.53 -4.55 -25.30
N LYS A 158 -2.93 -3.36 -25.77
CA LYS A 158 -3.16 -3.10 -27.21
C LYS A 158 -1.99 -3.50 -28.11
N PRO A 159 -0.73 -3.09 -27.86
CA PRO A 159 0.41 -3.51 -28.68
C PRO A 159 0.81 -4.96 -28.44
N LEU A 160 0.43 -5.55 -27.31
CA LEU A 160 0.90 -6.87 -26.86
C LEU A 160 -0.02 -8.02 -27.25
N VAL A 161 -1.30 -7.77 -27.52
CA VAL A 161 -2.26 -8.79 -27.96
C VAL A 161 -1.84 -9.42 -29.29
N PRO A 162 -1.48 -8.67 -30.35
CA PRO A 162 -0.99 -9.26 -31.60
C PRO A 162 0.28 -10.11 -31.44
N LEU A 163 1.08 -9.83 -30.41
CA LEU A 163 2.32 -10.53 -30.10
C LEU A 163 2.11 -11.76 -29.18
N GLY A 164 0.88 -11.96 -28.68
CA GLY A 164 0.59 -12.98 -27.66
C GLY A 164 1.32 -12.74 -26.33
N LYS A 165 1.71 -11.49 -26.03
CA LYS A 165 2.46 -11.12 -24.82
C LYS A 165 1.63 -10.37 -23.77
N ALA A 166 0.40 -10.00 -24.09
CA ALA A 166 -0.48 -9.28 -23.16
C ALA A 166 -0.71 -10.10 -21.87
N GLY A 167 -1.06 -11.38 -22.01
CA GLY A 167 -1.22 -12.28 -20.87
C GLY A 167 0.01 -12.33 -19.95
N VAL A 168 1.21 -12.43 -20.54
CA VAL A 168 2.49 -12.51 -19.81
C VAL A 168 2.72 -11.27 -18.95
N LEU A 169 2.58 -10.06 -19.51
CA LEU A 169 2.75 -8.82 -18.76
C LEU A 169 1.72 -8.69 -17.63
N LEU A 170 0.44 -8.95 -17.93
CA LEU A 170 -0.63 -8.82 -16.95
C LEU A 170 -0.46 -9.80 -15.79
N VAL A 171 0.00 -11.02 -16.05
CA VAL A 171 0.32 -12.00 -15.00
C VAL A 171 1.42 -11.47 -14.06
N GLU A 172 2.50 -10.89 -14.59
CA GLU A 172 3.56 -10.32 -13.75
C GLU A 172 3.04 -9.16 -12.89
N ILE A 173 2.21 -8.27 -13.44
CA ILE A 173 1.56 -7.20 -12.67
C ILE A 173 0.67 -7.79 -11.57
N LEU A 174 -0.17 -8.78 -11.89
CA LEU A 174 -1.04 -9.44 -10.92
C LEU A 174 -0.25 -10.12 -9.80
N LYS A 175 0.85 -10.81 -10.12
CA LYS A 175 1.74 -11.45 -9.14
C LYS A 175 2.38 -10.40 -8.21
N LEU A 176 2.79 -9.24 -8.73
CA LEU A 176 3.30 -8.14 -7.91
C LEU A 176 2.23 -7.55 -6.99
N LEU A 177 1.01 -7.33 -7.50
CA LEU A 177 -0.11 -6.90 -6.66
C LEU A 177 -0.40 -7.93 -5.57
N CYS A 178 -0.35 -9.22 -5.86
CA CYS A 178 -0.57 -10.28 -4.87
C CYS A 178 0.53 -10.35 -3.79
N LYS A 179 1.72 -9.79 -4.03
CA LYS A 179 2.74 -9.61 -2.99
C LYS A 179 2.42 -8.42 -2.09
N ALA A 180 1.76 -7.39 -2.63
CA ALA A 180 1.39 -6.17 -1.90
C ALA A 180 0.03 -6.28 -1.19
N MET A 181 -0.90 -7.09 -1.71
CA MET A 181 -2.27 -7.27 -1.21
C MET A 181 -2.82 -8.68 -1.48
N SER A 182 -3.98 -9.04 -0.94
CA SER A 182 -4.51 -10.42 -1.04
C SER A 182 -4.96 -10.83 -2.45
N LEU A 183 -4.80 -12.12 -2.79
CA LEU A 183 -5.33 -12.75 -4.03
C LEU A 183 -6.82 -12.44 -4.22
N LYS A 184 -7.59 -12.44 -3.12
CA LYS A 184 -9.02 -12.11 -3.13
C LYS A 184 -9.25 -10.66 -3.55
N LYS A 185 -8.50 -9.70 -3.00
CA LYS A 185 -8.63 -8.28 -3.34
C LYS A 185 -8.24 -8.02 -4.79
N VAL A 186 -7.13 -8.60 -5.27
CA VAL A 186 -6.74 -8.50 -6.68
C VAL A 186 -7.80 -9.14 -7.58
N GLY A 187 -8.35 -10.30 -7.21
CA GLY A 187 -9.45 -10.94 -7.93
C GLY A 187 -10.76 -10.15 -7.92
N VAL A 188 -11.04 -9.39 -6.87
CA VAL A 188 -12.16 -8.42 -6.84
C VAL A 188 -11.86 -7.25 -7.78
N MET A 189 -10.68 -6.64 -7.71
CA MET A 189 -10.28 -5.54 -8.61
C MET A 189 -10.40 -5.95 -10.09
N TRP A 190 -9.96 -7.17 -10.43
CA TRP A 190 -10.08 -7.74 -11.78
C TRP A 190 -11.54 -7.84 -12.24
N ARG A 191 -12.41 -8.37 -11.37
CA ARG A 191 -13.85 -8.56 -11.66
C ARG A 191 -14.60 -7.24 -11.72
N ASP A 192 -14.35 -6.32 -10.78
CA ASP A 192 -14.95 -4.98 -10.76
C ASP A 192 -14.54 -4.16 -11.99
N ALA A 193 -13.34 -4.41 -12.51
CA ALA A 193 -12.87 -3.84 -13.77
C ALA A 193 -13.52 -4.47 -15.01
N ALA A 194 -14.35 -5.50 -14.86
CA ALA A 194 -14.96 -6.29 -15.93
C ALA A 194 -13.94 -6.79 -16.96
N LEU A 195 -12.83 -7.34 -16.47
CA LEU A 195 -11.76 -7.89 -17.29
C LEU A 195 -11.97 -9.39 -17.57
N SER A 196 -11.57 -9.81 -18.77
CA SER A 196 -11.65 -11.20 -19.21
C SER A 196 -10.35 -11.60 -19.88
N TRP A 197 -9.78 -12.75 -19.50
CA TRP A 197 -8.55 -13.26 -20.13
C TRP A 197 -8.69 -13.49 -21.63
N LYS A 198 -9.91 -13.72 -22.14
CA LYS A 198 -10.17 -13.82 -23.58
C LYS A 198 -9.82 -12.54 -24.35
N ASP A 199 -9.74 -11.40 -23.67
CA ASP A 199 -9.37 -10.12 -24.29
C ASP A 199 -7.84 -9.96 -24.41
N PHE A 200 -7.06 -10.84 -23.75
CA PHE A 200 -5.61 -10.71 -23.58
C PHE A 200 -4.81 -11.94 -24.05
N LEU A 201 -5.49 -13.05 -24.32
CA LEU A 201 -4.89 -14.30 -24.79
C LEU A 201 -5.24 -14.55 -26.27
N PRO A 202 -4.39 -15.28 -27.02
CA PRO A 202 -4.72 -15.78 -28.34
C PRO A 202 -6.02 -16.61 -28.36
N GLU A 203 -6.74 -16.60 -29.49
CA GLU A 203 -8.05 -17.27 -29.62
C GLU A 203 -8.00 -18.79 -29.39
N ASP A 204 -6.84 -19.42 -29.63
CA ASP A 204 -6.59 -20.85 -29.49
C ASP A 204 -6.14 -21.26 -28.08
N GLU A 205 -5.87 -20.30 -27.18
CA GLU A 205 -5.40 -20.58 -25.83
C GLU A 205 -6.56 -20.91 -24.86
N ASP A 206 -6.43 -22.02 -24.14
CA ASP A 206 -7.39 -22.39 -23.10
C ASP A 206 -7.17 -21.54 -21.85
N VAL A 207 -8.10 -20.63 -21.59
CA VAL A 207 -8.08 -19.72 -20.44
C VAL A 207 -7.91 -20.46 -19.12
N ASN A 208 -8.61 -21.58 -18.90
CA ASN A 208 -8.53 -22.31 -17.63
C ASN A 208 -7.15 -22.94 -17.45
N LYS A 209 -6.60 -23.51 -18.53
CA LYS A 209 -5.24 -24.04 -18.53
C LYS A 209 -4.22 -22.94 -18.23
N PHE A 210 -4.30 -21.81 -18.93
CA PHE A 210 -3.41 -20.67 -18.74
C PHE A 210 -3.42 -20.17 -17.30
N VAL A 211 -4.60 -19.88 -16.72
CA VAL A 211 -4.65 -19.32 -15.37
C VAL A 211 -4.14 -20.30 -14.32
N THR A 212 -4.28 -21.61 -14.53
CA THR A 212 -3.77 -22.64 -13.62
C THR A 212 -2.26 -22.80 -13.74
N GLU A 213 -1.71 -22.76 -14.96
CA GLU A 213 -0.26 -22.82 -15.17
C GLU A 213 0.45 -21.57 -14.60
N GLU A 214 -0.19 -20.40 -14.71
CA GLU A 214 0.37 -19.13 -14.22
C GLU A 214 0.02 -18.79 -12.77
N GLY A 215 -0.85 -19.57 -12.11
CA GLY A 215 -1.26 -19.37 -10.72
C GLY A 215 -2.10 -18.11 -10.49
N VAL A 216 -2.96 -17.76 -11.46
CA VAL A 216 -3.84 -16.58 -11.43
C VAL A 216 -5.33 -16.94 -11.46
N GLU A 217 -5.70 -18.11 -10.94
CA GLU A 217 -7.08 -18.65 -10.96
C GLU A 217 -8.07 -17.80 -10.16
N PHE A 218 -7.58 -17.00 -9.21
CA PHE A 218 -8.37 -16.04 -8.43
C PHE A 218 -9.09 -14.99 -9.31
N THR A 219 -8.68 -14.83 -10.57
CA THR A 219 -9.32 -13.96 -11.56
C THR A 219 -10.61 -14.54 -12.16
N LEU A 220 -10.85 -15.86 -12.08
CA LEU A 220 -12.03 -16.53 -12.65
C LEU A 220 -13.29 -16.49 -11.77
N GLY A 221 -13.20 -15.94 -10.55
CA GLY A 221 -14.31 -15.89 -9.60
C GLY A 221 -14.39 -17.08 -8.64
N GLU A 222 -15.34 -17.01 -7.70
CA GLU A 222 -15.35 -17.78 -6.45
C GLU A 222 -15.51 -19.31 -6.58
N GLU A 223 -15.75 -19.86 -7.78
CA GLU A 223 -15.89 -21.32 -7.97
C GLU A 223 -14.62 -22.04 -8.47
N CYS A 224 -13.54 -21.32 -8.76
CA CYS A 224 -12.25 -21.93 -9.13
C CYS A 224 -11.12 -21.67 -8.11
N VAL A 225 -11.46 -21.63 -6.82
CA VAL A 225 -10.55 -22.14 -5.78
C VAL A 225 -10.59 -23.67 -5.83
N ARG A 226 -10.24 -24.27 -6.97
CA ARG A 226 -10.02 -25.73 -7.04
C ARG A 226 -8.57 -26.02 -6.73
N LYS A 227 -8.32 -26.23 -5.44
CA LYS A 227 -7.21 -27.05 -4.94
C LYS A 227 -5.81 -26.65 -5.45
N SER A 228 -5.46 -25.36 -5.44
CA SER A 228 -4.19 -25.10 -4.77
C SER A 228 -4.47 -25.37 -3.29
N SER A 229 -3.66 -26.20 -2.67
CA SER A 229 -3.76 -26.44 -1.25
C SER A 229 -3.92 -25.09 -0.53
N LYS A 230 -5.06 -24.87 0.14
CA LYS A 230 -4.98 -24.33 1.50
C LYS A 230 -4.08 -25.30 2.25
N GLY A 231 -2.77 -25.14 2.08
CA GLY A 231 -1.82 -25.75 2.99
C GLY A 231 -2.15 -25.04 4.28
N THR A 232 -2.82 -25.74 5.19
CA THR A 232 -2.97 -25.29 6.56
C THR A 232 -1.58 -24.89 7.01
N LEU A 233 -1.29 -23.59 7.07
CA LEU A 233 -0.01 -23.13 7.58
C LEU A 233 0.15 -23.73 8.96
N SER A 234 1.30 -24.35 9.22
CA SER A 234 1.56 -24.87 10.55
C SER A 234 1.53 -23.69 11.54
N PRO A 235 1.12 -23.92 12.79
CA PRO A 235 1.22 -22.90 13.85
C PRO A 235 2.56 -22.16 13.90
N GLU A 236 3.63 -22.88 13.62
CA GLU A 236 5.01 -22.37 13.57
C GLU A 236 5.25 -21.44 12.38
N ASP A 237 4.68 -21.77 11.21
CA ASP A 237 4.75 -20.91 10.02
C ASP A 237 3.95 -19.61 10.21
N ILE A 238 2.77 -19.70 10.84
CA ILE A 238 1.94 -18.54 11.18
C ILE A 238 2.71 -17.58 12.07
N SER A 239 3.34 -18.11 13.13
CA SER A 239 4.11 -17.32 14.09
C SER A 239 5.31 -16.64 13.43
N ARG A 240 6.06 -17.38 12.60
CA ARG A 240 7.24 -16.86 11.88
C ARG A 240 6.89 -15.76 10.90
N GLU A 241 5.81 -15.92 10.15
CA GLU A 241 5.39 -14.93 9.16
C GLU A 241 4.82 -13.67 9.82
N MET A 242 4.10 -13.82 10.93
CA MET A 242 3.63 -12.70 11.73
C MET A 242 4.78 -11.92 12.35
N GLU A 243 5.82 -12.61 12.84
CA GLU A 243 7.06 -12.00 13.31
C GLU A 243 7.76 -11.21 12.20
N ARG A 244 7.86 -11.78 10.99
CA ARG A 244 8.41 -11.09 9.81
C ARG A 244 7.66 -9.80 9.50
N LEU A 245 6.33 -9.84 9.43
CA LEU A 245 5.51 -8.67 9.12
C LEU A 245 5.64 -7.56 10.16
N LEU A 246 5.70 -7.92 11.45
CA LEU A 246 5.86 -6.96 12.52
C LEU A 246 7.29 -6.38 12.57
N GLN A 247 8.33 -7.17 12.28
CA GLN A 247 9.70 -6.67 12.11
C GLN A 247 9.85 -5.72 10.92
N GLU A 248 9.12 -5.95 9.82
CA GLU A 248 9.07 -5.06 8.66
C GLU A 248 8.29 -3.75 8.91
N LYS A 249 7.80 -3.52 10.14
CA LYS A 249 6.93 -2.38 10.49
C LYS A 249 5.70 -2.28 9.59
N ALA A 250 5.15 -3.40 9.16
CA ALA A 250 3.89 -3.44 8.43
C ALA A 250 2.77 -2.76 9.24
N ASP A 251 1.90 -1.99 8.60
CA ASP A 251 0.74 -1.41 9.27
C ASP A 251 -0.33 -2.48 9.56
N ASN A 252 -1.35 -2.12 10.34
CA ASN A 252 -2.41 -3.08 10.67
C ASN A 252 -3.17 -3.54 9.43
N GLN A 253 -3.30 -2.70 8.40
CA GLN A 253 -4.01 -3.05 7.18
C GLN A 253 -3.28 -4.16 6.41
N ARG A 254 -1.95 -4.06 6.28
CA ARG A 254 -1.14 -5.11 5.65
C ARG A 254 -1.19 -6.43 6.42
N ILE A 255 -1.26 -6.37 7.75
CA ILE A 255 -1.42 -7.58 8.59
C ILE A 255 -2.82 -8.19 8.40
N PHE A 256 -3.88 -7.37 8.39
CA PHE A 256 -5.23 -7.86 8.07
C PHE A 256 -5.29 -8.50 6.69
N ASP A 257 -4.74 -7.83 5.69
CA ASP A 257 -4.70 -8.30 4.30
C ASP A 257 -3.95 -9.64 4.21
N TRP A 258 -2.86 -9.82 4.96
CA TRP A 258 -2.12 -11.08 5.03
C TRP A 258 -2.90 -12.19 5.73
N VAL A 259 -3.52 -11.93 6.88
CA VAL A 259 -4.32 -12.94 7.61
C VAL A 259 -5.48 -13.42 6.74
N GLU A 260 -6.18 -12.51 6.08
CA GLU A 260 -7.28 -12.86 5.17
C GLU A 260 -6.80 -13.59 3.90
N ALA A 261 -5.56 -13.36 3.45
CA ALA A 261 -4.97 -14.05 2.32
C ALA A 261 -4.46 -15.45 2.66
N SER A 262 -3.92 -15.63 3.87
CA SER A 262 -3.07 -16.78 4.20
C SER A 262 -3.75 -17.79 5.12
N LEU A 263 -4.73 -17.37 5.92
CA LEU A 263 -5.42 -18.22 6.89
C LEU A 263 -6.86 -18.47 6.47
N ASP A 264 -7.35 -19.68 6.70
CA ASP A 264 -8.78 -19.96 6.61
C ASP A 264 -9.53 -19.57 7.89
N GLU A 265 -10.86 -19.56 7.81
CA GLU A 265 -11.73 -19.17 8.93
C GLU A 265 -11.52 -20.05 10.18
N GLN A 266 -11.13 -21.32 10.01
CA GLN A 266 -10.83 -22.21 11.14
C GLN A 266 -9.50 -21.83 11.82
N GLN A 267 -8.48 -21.48 11.04
CA GLN A 267 -7.18 -21.03 11.55
C GLN A 267 -7.29 -19.65 12.19
N THR A 268 -8.02 -18.70 11.58
CA THR A 268 -8.25 -17.36 12.14
C THR A 268 -9.04 -17.42 13.45
N SER A 269 -10.03 -18.32 13.54
CA SER A 269 -10.77 -18.58 14.77
C SER A 269 -10.09 -19.59 15.69
N SER A 270 -8.85 -20.02 15.42
CA SER A 270 -8.13 -20.96 16.29
C SER A 270 -7.57 -20.26 17.52
N SER A 271 -7.44 -20.98 18.63
CA SER A 271 -6.76 -20.44 19.82
C SER A 271 -5.27 -20.24 19.55
N THR A 272 -4.68 -21.13 18.75
CA THR A 272 -3.27 -21.09 18.36
C THR A 272 -2.90 -19.79 17.65
N PHE A 273 -3.73 -19.33 16.71
CA PHE A 273 -3.53 -18.05 16.03
C PHE A 273 -3.58 -16.87 17.00
N VAL A 274 -4.58 -16.84 17.90
CA VAL A 274 -4.70 -15.76 18.90
C VAL A 274 -3.48 -15.73 19.83
N ARG A 275 -2.98 -16.90 20.25
CA ARG A 275 -1.77 -16.98 21.05
C ARG A 275 -0.55 -16.46 20.30
N ALA A 276 -0.36 -16.88 19.04
CA ALA A 276 0.72 -16.40 18.21
C ALA A 276 0.67 -14.88 18.02
N LEU A 277 -0.49 -14.33 17.65
CA LEU A 277 -0.71 -12.90 17.47
C LEU A 277 -0.35 -12.12 18.74
N MET A 278 -0.86 -12.56 19.88
CA MET A 278 -0.59 -11.93 21.17
C MET A 278 0.89 -11.96 21.52
N THR A 279 1.54 -13.13 21.41
CA THR A 279 2.96 -13.29 21.71
C THR A 279 3.82 -12.38 20.84
N THR A 280 3.60 -12.34 19.52
CA THR A 280 4.43 -11.55 18.61
C THR A 280 4.24 -10.05 18.82
N VAL A 281 2.98 -9.58 18.99
CA VAL A 281 2.71 -8.17 19.25
C VAL A 281 3.35 -7.72 20.56
N CYS A 282 3.22 -8.52 21.63
CA CYS A 282 3.86 -8.21 22.90
C CYS A 282 5.39 -8.25 22.80
N GLN A 283 5.97 -9.21 22.09
CA GLN A 283 7.43 -9.26 21.88
C GLN A 283 7.97 -8.02 21.18
N CYS A 284 7.31 -7.54 20.12
CA CYS A 284 7.73 -6.33 19.42
C CYS A 284 7.61 -5.06 20.29
N ALA A 285 6.71 -5.06 21.27
CA ALA A 285 6.54 -3.93 22.20
C ALA A 285 7.51 -3.97 23.40
N ILE A 286 8.37 -4.98 23.54
CA ILE A 286 9.33 -5.04 24.66
C ILE A 286 10.57 -4.20 24.35
N ILE A 287 10.86 -3.26 25.24
CA ILE A 287 12.09 -2.48 25.23
C ILE A 287 13.11 -3.19 26.13
N CYS A 288 14.20 -3.69 25.53
CA CYS A 288 15.30 -4.38 26.21
C CYS A 288 16.23 -3.44 26.98
N GLU A 289 15.68 -2.67 27.91
CA GLU A 289 16.41 -1.91 28.92
C GLU A 289 16.50 -2.71 30.24
N ASN A 290 17.31 -2.25 31.20
CA ASN A 290 17.34 -2.82 32.55
C ASN A 290 16.79 -1.78 33.55
N PRO A 291 15.56 -1.96 34.08
CA PRO A 291 14.63 -3.07 33.85
C PRO A 291 13.89 -2.99 32.50
N TYR A 292 13.37 -4.13 32.03
CA TYR A 292 12.54 -4.21 30.82
C TYR A 292 11.32 -3.30 30.93
N LYS A 293 10.89 -2.73 29.79
CA LYS A 293 9.70 -1.87 29.70
C LYS A 293 8.83 -2.28 28.52
N VAL A 294 7.57 -1.86 28.55
CA VAL A 294 6.64 -1.95 27.42
C VAL A 294 6.61 -0.61 26.69
N ASP A 295 6.80 -0.62 25.37
CA ASP A 295 6.44 0.49 24.50
C ASP A 295 4.92 0.53 24.36
N THR A 296 4.28 1.37 25.17
CA THR A 296 2.82 1.50 25.18
C THR A 296 2.29 1.99 23.83
N LYS A 297 3.07 2.78 23.07
CA LYS A 297 2.64 3.30 21.78
C LYS A 297 2.53 2.21 20.72
N GLU A 298 3.42 1.22 20.76
CA GLU A 298 3.34 0.07 19.85
C GLU A 298 2.09 -0.74 20.14
N ILE A 299 1.76 -1.01 21.41
CA ILE A 299 0.52 -1.73 21.75
C ILE A 299 -0.73 -0.92 21.36
N THR A 300 -0.80 0.37 21.67
CA THR A 300 -1.91 1.25 21.23
C THR A 300 -2.07 1.25 19.72
N GLN A 301 -0.96 1.31 18.96
CA GLN A 301 -1.01 1.22 17.50
C GLN A 301 -1.57 -0.13 17.02
N ARG A 302 -1.32 -1.22 17.74
CA ARG A 302 -1.81 -2.57 17.43
C ARG A 302 -3.14 -2.92 18.10
N ALA A 303 -3.74 -2.05 18.91
CA ALA A 303 -4.99 -2.34 19.63
C ALA A 303 -6.12 -2.78 18.70
N LYS A 304 -6.34 -2.05 17.60
CA LYS A 304 -7.36 -2.41 16.59
C LYS A 304 -7.11 -3.77 15.94
N LEU A 305 -5.85 -4.17 15.78
CA LEU A 305 -5.46 -5.48 15.26
C LEU A 305 -5.84 -6.58 16.25
N LEU A 306 -5.50 -6.39 17.53
CA LEU A 306 -5.83 -7.34 18.60
C LEU A 306 -7.35 -7.48 18.78
N GLN A 307 -8.07 -6.36 18.91
CA GLN A 307 -9.54 -6.32 19.04
C GLN A 307 -10.27 -7.00 17.88
N ARG A 308 -9.70 -6.97 16.67
CA ARG A 308 -10.31 -7.63 15.50
C ARG A 308 -10.37 -9.15 15.64
N TYR A 309 -9.41 -9.76 16.33
CA TYR A 309 -9.28 -11.22 16.43
C TYR A 309 -9.56 -11.76 17.85
N ILE A 310 -9.47 -10.92 18.87
CA ILE A 310 -9.83 -11.22 20.26
C ILE A 310 -11.25 -10.68 20.49
N LYS A 311 -12.25 -11.48 20.11
CA LYS A 311 -13.66 -11.03 20.06
C LYS A 311 -14.51 -11.44 21.26
N ASP A 312 -14.05 -12.47 21.98
CA ASP A 312 -14.81 -13.11 23.06
C ASP A 312 -13.90 -13.46 24.24
N GLU A 313 -14.51 -13.71 25.39
CA GLU A 313 -13.81 -14.03 26.63
C GLU A 313 -12.90 -15.27 26.51
N GLN A 314 -13.24 -16.23 25.65
CA GLN A 314 -12.39 -17.40 25.45
C GLN A 314 -11.11 -17.02 24.70
N LYS A 315 -11.18 -16.11 23.73
CA LYS A 315 -10.02 -15.55 23.04
C LYS A 315 -9.20 -14.64 23.95
N GLU A 316 -9.86 -13.82 24.75
CA GLU A 316 -9.20 -12.98 25.76
C GLU A 316 -8.38 -13.85 26.72
N LEU A 317 -8.97 -14.94 27.22
CA LEU A 317 -8.29 -15.91 28.08
C LEU A 317 -7.07 -16.55 27.40
N GLN A 318 -7.19 -16.94 26.12
CA GLN A 318 -6.07 -17.50 25.36
C GLN A 318 -4.94 -16.49 25.13
N ALA A 319 -5.27 -15.23 24.90
CA ALA A 319 -4.29 -14.16 24.78
C ALA A 319 -3.53 -13.96 26.11
N LEU A 320 -4.25 -13.96 27.25
CA LEU A 320 -3.61 -13.86 28.57
C LEU A 320 -2.70 -15.05 28.89
N TYR A 321 -3.05 -16.26 28.47
CA TYR A 321 -2.15 -17.41 28.59
C TYR A 321 -0.90 -17.29 27.71
N ALA A 322 -1.03 -16.77 26.48
CA ALA A 322 0.11 -16.52 25.62
C ALA A 322 1.07 -15.50 26.24
N LEU A 323 0.53 -14.42 26.80
CA LEU A 323 1.31 -13.42 27.51
C LEU A 323 1.99 -13.98 28.77
N GLN A 324 1.28 -14.78 29.57
CA GLN A 324 1.87 -15.49 30.71
C GLN A 324 3.03 -16.39 30.27
N SER A 325 2.84 -17.16 29.20
CA SER A 325 3.89 -18.05 28.66
C SER A 325 5.12 -17.26 28.22
N LEU A 326 4.93 -16.12 27.56
CA LEU A 326 6.02 -15.20 27.20
C LEU A 326 6.78 -14.69 28.45
N MET A 327 6.06 -14.29 29.51
CA MET A 327 6.70 -13.87 30.76
C MET A 327 7.53 -14.99 31.39
N VAL A 328 7.06 -16.24 31.32
CA VAL A 328 7.82 -17.40 31.81
C VAL A 328 9.09 -17.62 31.00
N GLN A 329 9.03 -17.50 29.68
CA GLN A 329 10.20 -17.61 28.81
C GLN A 329 11.25 -16.53 29.10
N MET A 330 10.83 -15.35 29.54
CA MET A 330 11.71 -14.24 29.93
C MET A 330 12.17 -14.29 31.39
N GLU A 331 11.95 -15.40 32.09
CA GLU A 331 12.29 -15.56 33.51
C GLU A 331 11.55 -14.57 34.44
N GLN A 332 10.35 -14.14 34.04
CA GLN A 332 9.41 -13.35 34.83
C GLN A 332 9.98 -12.01 35.32
N PRO A 333 10.33 -11.10 34.39
CA PRO A 333 10.89 -9.81 34.73
C PRO A 333 9.92 -9.00 35.61
N PRO A 334 10.44 -8.24 36.59
CA PRO A 334 9.60 -7.52 37.54
C PRO A 334 8.77 -6.47 36.82
N ASN A 335 7.50 -6.35 37.21
CA ASN A 335 6.55 -5.33 36.73
C ASN A 335 6.16 -5.39 35.24
N LEU A 336 6.81 -6.21 34.40
CA LEU A 336 6.53 -6.22 32.96
C LEU A 336 5.12 -6.72 32.62
N LEU A 337 4.68 -7.81 33.27
CA LEU A 337 3.31 -8.34 33.09
C LEU A 337 2.25 -7.33 33.49
N ARG A 338 2.50 -6.58 34.57
CA ARG A 338 1.61 -5.52 35.05
C ARG A 338 1.45 -4.42 34.00
N MET A 339 2.56 -3.95 33.43
CA MET A 339 2.53 -2.93 32.37
C MET A 339 1.72 -3.38 31.15
N PHE A 340 1.82 -4.66 30.75
CA PHE A 340 0.97 -5.18 29.67
C PHE A 340 -0.51 -5.21 30.06
N PHE A 341 -0.85 -5.63 31.29
CA PHE A 341 -2.24 -5.66 31.76
C PHE A 341 -2.87 -4.27 31.74
N ASP A 342 -2.16 -3.25 32.22
CA ASP A 342 -2.64 -1.87 32.22
C ASP A 342 -2.98 -1.41 30.78
N VAL A 343 -2.07 -1.57 29.83
CA VAL A 343 -2.30 -1.10 28.44
C VAL A 343 -3.37 -1.93 27.72
N LEU A 344 -3.41 -3.25 27.93
CA LEU A 344 -4.42 -4.12 27.30
C LEU A 344 -5.83 -3.84 27.82
N TYR A 345 -5.94 -3.43 29.08
CA TYR A 345 -7.18 -2.98 29.69
C TYR A 345 -7.58 -1.59 29.15
N ASP A 346 -6.67 -0.62 29.19
CA ASP A 346 -6.93 0.76 28.74
C ASP A 346 -7.33 0.85 27.26
N GLU A 347 -6.83 -0.06 26.43
CA GLU A 347 -7.11 -0.14 24.99
C GLU A 347 -8.28 -1.08 24.65
N ASP A 348 -9.10 -1.50 25.62
CA ASP A 348 -10.27 -2.39 25.42
C ASP A 348 -9.92 -3.71 24.67
N VAL A 349 -8.69 -4.20 24.79
CA VAL A 349 -8.26 -5.46 24.16
C VAL A 349 -8.70 -6.65 24.99
N ILE A 350 -8.58 -6.54 26.32
CA ILE A 350 -9.01 -7.54 27.29
C ILE A 350 -9.94 -6.86 28.28
N LYS A 351 -11.12 -7.43 28.49
CA LYS A 351 -12.13 -6.89 29.40
C LYS A 351 -11.90 -7.42 30.81
N GLU A 352 -12.58 -6.80 31.77
CA GLU A 352 -12.56 -7.21 33.20
C GLU A 352 -12.80 -8.72 33.36
N GLU A 353 -13.84 -9.23 32.70
CA GLU A 353 -14.19 -10.65 32.71
C GLU A 353 -13.06 -11.55 32.18
N GLY A 354 -12.35 -11.12 31.14
CA GLY A 354 -11.18 -11.83 30.62
C GLY A 354 -10.09 -11.98 31.69
N PHE A 355 -9.81 -10.91 32.44
CA PHE A 355 -8.84 -10.93 33.54
C PHE A 355 -9.29 -11.81 34.70
N TYR A 356 -10.55 -11.70 35.16
CA TYR A 356 -11.09 -12.54 36.24
C TYR A 356 -11.12 -14.03 35.88
N ARG A 357 -11.47 -14.36 34.64
CA ARG A 357 -11.42 -15.75 34.14
C ARG A 357 -10.00 -16.28 34.09
N TRP A 358 -9.02 -15.45 33.70
CA TRP A 358 -7.62 -15.83 33.77
C TRP A 358 -7.20 -16.03 35.23
N GLU A 359 -7.53 -15.13 36.15
CA GLU A 359 -7.18 -15.23 37.58
C GLU A 359 -7.71 -16.53 38.21
N SER A 360 -8.98 -16.83 37.97
CA SER A 360 -9.69 -17.99 38.53
C SER A 360 -9.41 -19.32 37.81
N SER A 361 -8.72 -19.28 36.68
CA SER A 361 -8.45 -20.48 35.87
C SER A 361 -7.59 -21.50 36.61
N LYS A 362 -8.05 -22.76 36.54
CA LYS A 362 -7.38 -23.95 37.09
C LYS A 362 -6.96 -24.93 36.01
N ASP A 363 -6.84 -24.47 34.76
CA ASP A 363 -6.43 -25.34 33.65
C ASP A 363 -5.04 -25.95 33.94
N PRO A 364 -4.90 -27.28 34.05
CA PRO A 364 -3.63 -27.93 34.36
C PRO A 364 -2.52 -27.60 33.38
N THR A 365 -2.84 -27.33 32.10
CA THR A 365 -1.81 -27.04 31.07
C THR A 365 -1.25 -25.63 31.16
N GLU A 366 -1.92 -24.72 31.89
CA GLU A 366 -1.57 -23.29 31.97
C GLU A 366 -1.09 -22.88 33.38
N GLN A 367 -0.76 -23.85 34.25
CA GLN A 367 -0.29 -23.58 35.61
C GLN A 367 1.18 -23.15 35.68
N GLN A 368 1.96 -23.38 34.62
CA GLN A 368 3.38 -23.03 34.62
C GLN A 368 3.55 -21.51 34.75
N GLY A 369 4.30 -21.09 35.79
CA GLY A 369 4.55 -19.67 36.08
C GLY A 369 3.35 -18.87 36.59
N LYS A 370 2.14 -19.46 36.61
CA LYS A 370 0.89 -18.81 37.01
C LYS A 370 0.95 -18.16 38.38
N GLY A 371 1.50 -18.87 39.37
CA GLY A 371 1.57 -18.37 40.75
C GLY A 371 2.43 -17.09 40.90
N VAL A 372 3.52 -16.99 40.15
CA VAL A 372 4.37 -15.79 40.17
C VAL A 372 3.74 -14.67 39.33
N ALA A 373 3.14 -15.02 38.19
CA ALA A 373 2.36 -14.07 37.38
C ALA A 373 1.26 -13.42 38.22
N LEU A 374 0.44 -14.19 38.95
CA LEU A 374 -0.60 -13.70 39.86
C LEU A 374 -0.06 -12.76 40.94
N LYS A 375 1.09 -13.11 41.54
CA LYS A 375 1.74 -12.23 42.53
C LYS A 375 2.18 -10.90 41.93
N SER A 376 2.66 -10.90 40.68
CA SER A 376 3.13 -9.69 40.01
C SER A 376 2.01 -8.71 39.64
N VAL A 377 0.77 -9.21 39.49
CA VAL A 377 -0.40 -8.40 39.09
C VAL A 377 -1.43 -8.27 40.21
N THR A 378 -1.12 -8.64 41.46
CA THR A 378 -2.06 -8.55 42.58
C THR A 378 -2.61 -7.14 42.75
N ALA A 379 -1.76 -6.11 42.64
CA ALA A 379 -2.19 -4.71 42.70
C ALA A 379 -3.13 -4.30 41.56
N PHE A 380 -3.10 -4.99 40.41
CA PHE A 380 -4.01 -4.72 39.30
C PHE A 380 -5.41 -5.21 39.64
N PHE A 381 -5.51 -6.45 40.13
CA PHE A 381 -6.79 -7.03 40.54
C PHE A 381 -7.39 -6.39 41.80
N THR A 382 -6.57 -5.84 42.70
CA THR A 382 -7.09 -5.03 43.81
C THR A 382 -7.77 -3.78 43.27
N TRP A 383 -7.09 -3.04 42.38
CA TRP A 383 -7.64 -1.86 41.75
C TRP A 383 -8.90 -2.15 40.90
N LEU A 384 -8.90 -3.25 40.13
CA LEU A 384 -10.02 -3.63 39.26
C LEU A 384 -11.32 -3.82 40.07
N ARG A 385 -11.23 -4.49 41.22
CA ARG A 385 -12.38 -4.70 42.13
C ARG A 385 -12.82 -3.42 42.83
N GLU A 386 -11.86 -2.56 43.22
CA GLU A 386 -12.17 -1.27 43.86
C GLU A 386 -12.91 -0.32 42.89
N ALA A 387 -12.55 -0.34 41.61
CA ALA A 387 -13.23 0.44 40.57
C ALA A 387 -14.65 -0.08 40.29
N GLU A 388 -14.85 -1.40 40.32
CA GLU A 388 -16.16 -2.05 40.17
C GLU A 388 -17.14 -1.62 41.28
N ASP A 389 -16.70 -1.68 42.54
CA ASP A 389 -17.48 -1.30 43.73
C ASP A 389 -17.90 0.19 43.75
N GLU A 390 -17.12 1.08 43.13
CA GLU A 390 -17.47 2.51 42.97
C GLU A 390 -18.49 2.76 41.84
N SER A 391 -18.45 1.94 40.78
CA SER A 391 -19.35 2.06 39.63
C SER A 391 -20.76 1.54 39.92
N ASP A 392 -20.88 0.46 40.71
CA ASP A 392 -22.17 -0.13 41.12
C ASP A 392 -22.90 0.67 42.22
N ASN A 393 -22.19 1.55 42.93
CA ASN A 393 -22.73 2.42 43.97
C ASN A 393 -23.09 3.84 43.48
N SER A 394 -22.98 4.11 42.17
CA SER A 394 -23.20 5.43 41.55
C SER A 394 -24.53 5.58 40.81
#